data_AF-A0A973EVE8-F1
#
_entry.id   AF-A0A973EVE8-F1
#
_cell.length_a   1.000
_cell.length_b   1.000
_cell.length_c   1.000
_cell.angle_alpha   90.00
_cell.angle_beta   90.00
_cell.angle_gamma   90.00
#
_symmetry.space_group_name_H-M   'P 1'
#
loop_
_entity.id
_entity.type
_entity.pdbx_description
1 polymer ?
#
loop_
_entity_poly.entity_id
_entity_poly.type
_entity_poly.pdbx_seq_one_letter_code
_entity_poly.pdbx_strand_id
1 'polypeptide(L)'
;MKKILIIVIYFYSGCIVTAQPTAGTTGLLNSPSASMPADGTFSAGFNYLPDIVTPQPKFNYNTFNYYAGMAFLPFLELSFRMTLLKRPNEDNYFNQDRSLEVRLRLLKEHKWLPSVVIGGNDLYSTTLSGNKYFKSLFIVGTKSFNLGNNIAGVSLGYAPGEFIDSNISGVFGGVTFSPSFLKSLSLIAEYDTRYFNAGASILLFRHIFLYGFSGGLKQFSGGIAFRLYAWDEEN
;
A
#
# COMPACT_ATOMS: atom_id res chain seq x y z
N MET A 1 0.36 -19.03 43.31
CA MET A 1 1.21 -17.93 42.80
C MET A 1 1.90 -18.38 41.51
N LYS A 2 1.44 -17.81 40.40
CA LYS A 2 2.15 -17.51 39.14
C LYS A 2 3.46 -18.27 38.87
N LYS A 3 3.39 -19.34 38.08
CA LYS A 3 4.35 -19.66 37.00
C LYS A 3 3.58 -20.44 35.92
N ILE A 4 2.78 -19.72 35.13
CA ILE A 4 2.99 -19.60 33.68
C ILE A 4 2.97 -20.99 33.02
N LEU A 5 1.76 -21.53 32.87
CA LEU A 5 1.46 -22.48 31.81
C LEU A 5 1.59 -21.66 30.51
N ILE A 6 2.76 -21.71 29.90
CA ILE A 6 3.01 -21.18 28.56
C ILE A 6 2.08 -21.95 27.64
N ILE A 7 0.92 -21.35 27.36
CA ILE A 7 0.12 -21.70 26.21
C ILE A 7 1.06 -21.51 25.03
N VAL A 8 1.49 -22.61 24.44
CA VAL A 8 2.13 -22.67 23.13
C VAL A 8 1.07 -22.19 22.13
N ILE A 9 0.84 -20.88 22.11
CA ILE A 9 0.29 -20.18 20.97
C ILE A 9 1.42 -20.22 19.98
N TYR A 10 1.31 -21.19 19.08
CA TYR A 10 2.10 -21.27 17.87
C TYR A 10 1.92 -19.93 17.14
N PHE A 11 2.80 -18.97 17.40
CA PHE A 11 2.94 -17.76 16.61
C PHE A 11 3.46 -18.23 15.26
N TYR A 12 2.54 -18.59 14.35
CA TYR A 12 2.80 -18.50 12.94
C TYR A 12 3.00 -17.02 12.63
N SER A 13 4.20 -16.50 12.90
CA SER A 13 4.78 -15.37 12.19
C SER A 13 5.09 -15.85 10.78
N GLY A 14 4.04 -16.19 10.03
CA GLY A 14 4.14 -16.18 8.59
C GLY A 14 4.36 -14.72 8.24
N CYS A 15 5.49 -14.41 7.62
CA CYS A 15 5.69 -13.13 6.96
C CYS A 15 4.55 -13.00 5.92
N ILE A 16 3.43 -12.39 6.33
CA ILE A 16 2.35 -12.06 5.42
C ILE A 16 2.92 -10.91 4.61
N VAL A 17 3.21 -11.17 3.34
CA VAL A 17 3.65 -10.13 2.42
C VAL A 17 2.50 -9.14 2.32
N THR A 18 2.69 -7.99 2.94
CA THR A 18 1.82 -6.86 2.73
C THR A 18 2.34 -6.14 1.49
N ALA A 19 1.56 -6.14 0.43
CA ALA A 19 1.92 -5.44 -0.80
C ALA A 19 1.99 -3.93 -0.51
N GLN A 20 2.93 -3.20 -1.12
CA GLN A 20 3.08 -1.75 -0.95
C GLN A 20 3.30 -1.09 -2.30
N PRO A 21 2.25 -0.66 -3.02
CA PRO A 21 2.48 -0.25 -4.40
C PRO A 21 1.85 1.10 -4.75
N THR A 22 2.65 1.84 -5.52
CA THR A 22 2.57 3.25 -5.93
C THR A 22 2.52 4.27 -4.78
N ALA A 23 1.79 4.01 -3.70
CA ALA A 23 1.58 4.96 -2.62
C ALA A 23 2.73 4.98 -1.59
N GLY A 24 3.46 3.87 -1.48
CA GLY A 24 4.56 3.71 -0.52
C GLY A 24 4.13 3.27 0.87
N THR A 25 2.84 3.01 1.06
CA THR A 25 2.26 2.34 2.23
C THR A 25 1.71 0.97 1.85
N THR A 26 1.36 0.16 2.86
CA THR A 26 0.72 -1.15 2.63
C THR A 26 -0.63 -1.02 1.95
N GLY A 27 -0.84 -1.83 0.91
CA GLY A 27 -1.99 -1.81 0.03
C GLY A 27 -2.08 -3.05 -0.85
N LEU A 28 -2.72 -2.89 -2.01
CA LEU A 28 -2.92 -3.88 -3.07
C LEU A 28 -1.99 -3.61 -4.26
N LEU A 29 -2.43 -2.90 -5.33
CA LEU A 29 -1.60 -2.37 -6.44
C LEU A 29 -1.63 -0.83 -6.46
N ASN A 30 -2.81 -0.24 -6.52
CA ASN A 30 -3.07 1.19 -6.33
C ASN A 30 -4.00 1.45 -5.15
N SER A 31 -4.74 0.44 -4.72
CA SER A 31 -5.72 0.56 -3.63
C SER A 31 -5.09 0.26 -2.27
N PRO A 32 -5.59 0.87 -1.18
CA PRO A 32 -5.16 0.50 0.16
C PRO A 32 -5.76 -0.86 0.57
N SER A 33 -5.12 -1.50 1.54
CA SER A 33 -5.63 -2.67 2.26
C SER A 33 -5.63 -2.37 3.76
N ALA A 34 -6.27 -3.20 4.57
CA ALA A 34 -6.28 -3.07 6.02
C ALA A 34 -5.13 -3.83 6.70
N SER A 35 -4.23 -4.44 5.93
CA SER A 35 -3.01 -5.06 6.45
C SER A 35 -2.02 -4.00 6.93
N MET A 36 -1.19 -4.36 7.90
CA MET A 36 -0.14 -3.48 8.43
C MET A 36 1.21 -4.22 8.38
N PRO A 37 2.32 -3.54 8.08
CA PRO A 37 3.67 -4.07 8.27
C PRO A 37 3.91 -4.47 9.73
N ALA A 38 5.01 -5.19 9.95
CA ALA A 38 5.53 -5.38 11.30
C ALA A 38 5.92 -4.02 11.90
N ASP A 39 5.80 -3.91 13.22
CA ASP A 39 6.25 -2.73 13.95
C ASP A 39 7.75 -2.47 13.69
N GLY A 40 8.14 -1.20 13.58
CA GLY A 40 9.50 -0.80 13.25
C GLY A 40 9.95 -1.13 11.83
N THR A 41 9.01 -1.43 10.91
CA THR A 41 9.36 -1.56 9.50
C THR A 41 9.56 -0.19 8.89
N PHE A 42 10.75 0.05 8.33
CA PHE A 42 11.07 1.20 7.50
C PHE A 42 11.14 0.75 6.04
N SER A 43 10.67 1.59 5.13
CA SER A 43 10.72 1.31 3.70
C SER A 43 11.09 2.56 2.92
N ALA A 44 11.91 2.41 1.89
CA ALA A 44 12.17 3.46 0.91
C ALA A 44 12.12 2.85 -0.48
N GLY A 45 11.45 3.51 -1.43
CA GLY A 45 11.24 2.93 -2.75
C GLY A 45 11.09 3.93 -3.86
N PHE A 46 11.11 3.41 -5.08
CA PHE A 46 10.99 4.15 -6.33
C PHE A 46 10.10 3.37 -7.30
N ASN A 47 9.18 4.09 -7.95
CA ASN A 47 8.20 3.51 -8.85
C ASN A 47 8.16 4.25 -10.18
N TYR A 48 7.96 3.49 -11.25
CA TYR A 48 7.48 3.99 -12.54
C TYR A 48 5.96 3.96 -12.59
N LEU A 49 5.35 5.06 -13.00
CA LEU A 49 3.90 5.25 -13.01
C LEU A 49 3.43 5.70 -14.40
N PRO A 50 2.67 4.88 -15.14
CA PRO A 50 1.96 5.34 -16.31
C PRO A 50 0.85 6.34 -15.97
N ASP A 51 0.45 7.15 -16.94
CA ASP A 51 -0.62 8.15 -16.77
C ASP A 51 -1.92 7.55 -16.19
N ILE A 52 -2.30 6.34 -16.64
CA ILE A 52 -3.52 5.65 -16.21
C ILE A 52 -3.60 5.38 -14.71
N VAL A 53 -2.45 5.23 -14.02
CA VAL A 53 -2.40 4.99 -12.56
C VAL A 53 -2.25 6.28 -11.74
N THR A 54 -2.18 7.43 -12.40
CA THR A 54 -2.01 8.74 -11.75
C THR A 54 -3.30 9.58 -11.80
N PRO A 55 -3.40 10.65 -10.97
CA PRO A 55 -4.56 11.54 -10.98
C PRO A 55 -4.71 12.28 -12.32
N GLN A 56 -5.87 12.11 -12.96
CA GLN A 56 -6.22 12.79 -14.20
C GLN A 56 -7.03 14.07 -13.91
N PRO A 57 -6.96 15.11 -14.76
CA PRO A 57 -6.25 15.18 -16.05
C PRO A 57 -4.80 15.70 -15.93
N LYS A 58 -4.30 15.96 -14.71
CA LYS A 58 -3.02 16.66 -14.52
C LYS A 58 -1.82 15.86 -15.00
N PHE A 59 -1.83 14.54 -14.78
CA PHE A 59 -0.74 13.64 -15.11
C PHE A 59 -1.04 12.89 -16.41
N ASN A 60 -1.17 13.61 -17.53
CA ASN A 60 -1.36 13.02 -18.86
C ASN A 60 -0.04 12.50 -19.49
N TYR A 61 0.89 12.04 -18.65
CA TYR A 61 2.21 11.56 -19.03
C TYR A 61 2.71 10.54 -18.01
N ASN A 62 3.65 9.70 -18.44
CA ASN A 62 4.31 8.75 -17.56
C ASN A 62 5.28 9.49 -16.64
N THR A 63 5.26 9.14 -15.36
CA THR A 63 6.06 9.78 -14.33
C THR A 63 6.71 8.74 -13.42
N PHE A 64 7.46 9.23 -12.44
CA PHE A 64 8.03 8.44 -11.38
C PHE A 64 7.69 9.04 -10.04
N ASN A 65 7.74 8.21 -9.01
CA ASN A 65 7.75 8.69 -7.64
C ASN A 65 8.82 7.97 -6.83
N TYR A 66 9.16 8.58 -5.71
CA TYR A 66 9.93 7.93 -4.66
C TYR A 66 9.31 8.24 -3.32
N TYR A 67 9.54 7.37 -2.36
CA TYR A 67 8.92 7.48 -1.05
C TYR A 67 9.83 6.93 0.04
N ALA A 68 9.58 7.41 1.25
CA ALA A 68 10.09 6.83 2.48
C ALA A 68 8.92 6.71 3.46
N GLY A 69 8.76 5.53 4.06
CA GLY A 69 7.68 5.25 4.99
C GLY A 69 8.13 4.40 6.16
N MET A 70 7.34 4.43 7.23
CA MET A 70 7.58 3.68 8.44
C MET A 70 6.26 3.22 9.07
N ALA A 71 6.26 2.00 9.60
CA ALA A 71 5.27 1.53 10.56
C ALA A 71 5.82 1.77 11.96
N PHE A 72 5.54 2.94 12.55
CA PHE A 72 6.09 3.34 13.85
C PHE A 72 5.48 2.56 15.02
N LEU A 73 4.22 2.15 14.87
CA LEU A 73 3.45 1.38 15.84
C LEU A 73 2.69 0.30 15.08
N PRO A 74 2.27 -0.79 15.74
CA PRO A 74 1.51 -1.85 15.07
C PRO A 74 0.17 -1.38 14.48
N PHE A 75 -0.29 -0.16 14.77
CA PHE A 75 -1.54 0.39 14.25
C PHE A 75 -1.36 1.68 13.46
N LEU A 76 -0.12 2.18 13.27
CA LEU A 76 0.16 3.44 12.59
C LEU A 76 1.25 3.23 11.52
N GLU A 77 0.89 3.51 10.27
CA GLU A 77 1.83 3.55 9.14
C GLU A 77 1.81 4.95 8.53
N LEU A 78 3.01 5.47 8.28
CA LEU A 78 3.27 6.78 7.69
C LEU A 78 4.09 6.58 6.43
N SER A 79 3.80 7.36 5.39
CA SER A 79 4.65 7.43 4.19
C SER A 79 4.73 8.85 3.68
N PHE A 80 5.92 9.26 3.30
CA PHE A 80 6.16 10.51 2.61
C PHE A 80 6.62 10.20 1.19
N ARG A 81 5.83 10.66 0.21
CA ARG A 81 5.97 10.38 -1.22
C ARG A 81 6.20 11.67 -1.99
N MET A 82 7.13 11.62 -2.93
CA MET A 82 7.36 12.70 -3.89
C MET A 82 7.12 12.17 -5.31
N THR A 83 6.19 12.80 -6.03
CA THR A 83 5.88 12.47 -7.43
C THR A 83 6.45 13.54 -8.35
N LEU A 84 7.18 13.12 -9.40
CA LEU A 84 7.79 14.06 -10.34
C LEU A 84 6.74 14.74 -11.23
N LEU A 85 6.88 16.04 -11.45
CA LEU A 85 6.01 16.84 -12.30
C LEU A 85 6.76 17.31 -13.56
N LYS A 86 6.16 17.07 -14.74
CA LYS A 86 6.57 17.66 -16.01
C LYS A 86 5.81 18.95 -16.30
N ARG A 87 6.48 19.89 -16.97
CA ARG A 87 5.83 21.11 -17.45
C ARG A 87 4.91 20.73 -18.62
N PRO A 88 3.75 21.39 -18.79
CA PRO A 88 2.94 21.18 -19.99
C PRO A 88 3.79 21.42 -21.23
N ASN A 89 3.81 20.47 -22.17
CA ASN A 89 4.57 20.52 -23.43
C ASN A 89 6.10 20.52 -23.30
N GLU A 90 6.65 20.14 -22.15
CA GLU A 90 8.10 19.93 -21.97
C GLU A 90 8.37 18.53 -21.42
N ASP A 91 9.44 17.89 -21.90
CA ASP A 91 9.84 16.57 -21.39
C ASP A 91 10.66 16.61 -20.09
N ASN A 92 11.04 17.80 -19.64
CA ASN A 92 11.84 17.98 -18.44
C ASN A 92 10.99 18.01 -17.17
N TYR A 93 11.45 17.30 -16.13
CA TYR A 93 10.91 17.41 -14.78
C TYR A 93 11.36 18.74 -14.16
N PHE A 94 10.40 19.53 -13.67
CA PHE A 94 10.66 20.88 -13.17
C PHE A 94 10.28 21.07 -11.70
N ASN A 95 9.42 20.20 -11.18
CA ASN A 95 8.90 20.28 -9.83
C ASN A 95 8.53 18.89 -9.29
N GLN A 96 8.18 18.82 -8.01
CA GLN A 96 7.76 17.61 -7.33
C GLN A 96 6.53 17.90 -6.48
N ASP A 97 5.55 17.02 -6.56
CA ASP A 97 4.38 17.02 -5.70
C ASP A 97 4.69 16.21 -4.44
N ARG A 98 4.45 16.79 -3.26
CA ARG A 98 4.80 16.18 -1.97
C ARG A 98 3.53 15.70 -1.30
N SER A 99 3.53 14.43 -0.91
CA SER A 99 2.37 13.78 -0.33
C SER A 99 2.74 13.06 0.96
N LEU A 100 1.98 13.36 2.02
CA LEU A 100 2.05 12.62 3.28
C LEU A 100 0.83 11.72 3.39
N GLU A 101 1.09 10.45 3.60
CA GLU A 101 0.08 9.43 3.82
C GLU A 101 0.11 8.96 5.27
N VAL A 102 -1.08 8.83 5.86
CA VAL A 102 -1.28 8.32 7.21
C VAL A 102 -2.31 7.21 7.17
N ARG A 103 -2.00 6.06 7.77
CA ARG A 103 -2.90 4.92 7.92
C ARG A 103 -2.99 4.51 9.38
N LEU A 104 -4.22 4.40 9.88
CA LEU A 104 -4.56 4.04 11.25
C LEU A 104 -5.41 2.78 11.26
N ARG A 105 -4.91 1.72 11.89
CA ARG A 105 -5.65 0.48 12.09
C ARG A 105 -6.57 0.60 13.30
N LEU A 106 -7.87 0.57 13.04
CA LEU A 106 -8.92 0.62 14.06
C LEU A 106 -9.18 -0.76 14.67
N LEU A 107 -9.07 -1.81 13.84
CA LEU A 107 -9.31 -3.19 14.26
C LEU A 107 -8.21 -4.09 13.70
N LYS A 108 -7.57 -4.88 14.56
CA LYS A 108 -6.67 -5.95 14.13
C LYS A 108 -7.49 -7.16 13.69
N GLU A 109 -7.05 -7.84 12.63
CA GLU A 109 -7.70 -9.07 12.20
C GLU A 109 -7.76 -10.10 13.32
N HIS A 110 -8.93 -10.72 13.49
CA HIS A 110 -9.16 -11.83 14.43
C HIS A 110 -9.81 -12.99 13.68
N LYS A 111 -10.09 -14.12 14.34
CA LYS A 111 -10.64 -15.33 13.69
C LYS A 111 -11.86 -15.04 12.80
N TRP A 112 -12.81 -14.23 13.30
CA TRP A 112 -14.07 -13.93 12.60
C TRP A 112 -14.18 -12.51 12.07
N LEU A 113 -13.36 -11.59 12.57
CA LEU A 113 -13.42 -10.17 12.18
C LEU A 113 -12.30 -9.82 11.20
N PRO A 114 -12.57 -8.99 10.19
CA PRO A 114 -11.52 -8.44 9.32
C PRO A 114 -10.68 -7.42 10.09
N SER A 115 -9.48 -7.15 9.59
CA SER A 115 -8.75 -5.92 9.95
C SER A 115 -9.49 -4.72 9.37
N VAL A 116 -9.51 -3.59 10.07
CA VAL A 116 -10.10 -2.33 9.59
C VAL A 116 -9.10 -1.21 9.72
N VAL A 117 -8.88 -0.48 8.63
CA VAL A 117 -7.99 0.67 8.55
C VAL A 117 -8.74 1.86 7.98
N ILE A 118 -8.50 3.02 8.57
CA ILE A 118 -8.77 4.32 7.94
C ILE A 118 -7.46 4.95 7.54
N GLY A 119 -7.47 5.74 6.49
CA GLY A 119 -6.29 6.47 6.09
C GLY A 119 -6.59 7.58 5.12
N GLY A 120 -5.54 8.30 4.77
CA GLY A 120 -5.63 9.30 3.74
C GLY A 120 -4.27 9.85 3.32
N ASN A 121 -4.28 10.45 2.14
CA ASN A 121 -3.16 11.15 1.53
C ASN A 121 -3.46 12.65 1.49
N ASP A 122 -2.41 13.47 1.64
CA ASP A 122 -2.49 14.94 1.59
C ASP A 122 -3.47 15.56 2.60
N LEU A 123 -3.53 14.96 3.80
CA LEU A 123 -4.40 15.39 4.89
C LEU A 123 -4.06 16.79 5.42
N TYR A 124 -2.78 17.21 5.29
CA TYR A 124 -2.29 18.51 5.73
C TYR A 124 -1.60 19.25 4.59
N SER A 125 -1.93 20.53 4.37
CA SER A 125 -1.20 21.43 3.47
C SER A 125 -0.84 22.70 4.22
N THR A 126 0.45 23.05 4.23
CA THR A 126 0.98 24.28 4.84
C THR A 126 0.60 25.55 4.07
N THR A 127 0.02 25.43 2.88
CA THR A 127 -0.49 26.55 2.10
C THR A 127 -1.95 26.31 1.74
N LEU A 128 -2.82 27.27 2.06
CA LEU A 128 -4.24 27.29 1.66
C LEU A 128 -4.45 27.18 0.13
N SER A 129 -3.37 27.37 -0.66
CA SER A 129 -3.32 27.37 -2.13
C SER A 129 -2.47 26.25 -2.76
N GLY A 130 -2.01 25.27 -1.98
CA GLY A 130 -1.20 24.16 -2.49
C GLY A 130 -2.05 23.12 -3.25
N ASN A 131 -1.58 22.65 -4.40
CA ASN A 131 -2.25 21.57 -5.13
C ASN A 131 -2.18 20.27 -4.32
N LYS A 132 -3.28 19.52 -4.26
CA LYS A 132 -3.37 18.23 -3.57
C LYS A 132 -3.80 17.14 -4.55
N TYR A 133 -2.90 16.75 -5.45
CA TYR A 133 -3.28 15.87 -6.56
C TYR A 133 -3.66 14.46 -6.11
N PHE A 134 -3.05 13.98 -5.02
CA PHE A 134 -3.25 12.65 -4.46
C PHE A 134 -4.16 12.66 -3.23
N LYS A 135 -4.82 13.78 -2.92
CA LYS A 135 -5.76 13.92 -1.80
C LYS A 135 -6.73 12.75 -1.80
N SER A 136 -6.81 12.04 -0.67
CA SER A 136 -7.77 10.96 -0.49
C SER A 136 -8.04 10.72 0.98
N LEU A 137 -9.24 10.22 1.26
CA LEU A 137 -9.61 9.56 2.51
C LEU A 137 -10.18 8.20 2.14
N PHE A 138 -10.00 7.23 3.01
CA PHE A 138 -10.57 5.90 2.80
C PHE A 138 -10.79 5.16 4.11
N ILE A 139 -11.71 4.21 4.04
CA ILE A 139 -11.84 3.11 4.99
C ILE A 139 -11.76 1.80 4.22
N VAL A 140 -11.06 0.81 4.78
CA VAL A 140 -10.89 -0.50 4.16
C VAL A 140 -10.92 -1.60 5.21
N GLY A 141 -11.58 -2.70 4.86
CA GLY A 141 -11.55 -3.96 5.59
C GLY A 141 -10.76 -5.01 4.81
N THR A 142 -9.91 -5.78 5.50
CA THR A 142 -9.17 -6.91 4.89
C THR A 142 -9.30 -8.16 5.75
N LYS A 143 -9.55 -9.29 5.09
CA LYS A 143 -9.63 -10.61 5.70
C LYS A 143 -8.70 -11.60 5.01
N SER A 144 -7.94 -12.34 5.79
CA SER A 144 -7.02 -13.37 5.33
C SER A 144 -7.61 -14.76 5.58
N PHE A 145 -7.37 -15.68 4.65
CA PHE A 145 -7.88 -17.05 4.66
C PHE A 145 -6.73 -18.01 4.37
N ASN A 146 -6.66 -19.09 5.14
CA ASN A 146 -5.76 -20.20 4.83
C ASN A 146 -6.46 -21.16 3.88
N LEU A 147 -5.94 -21.27 2.65
CA LEU A 147 -6.42 -22.19 1.61
C LEU A 147 -5.44 -23.36 1.52
N GLY A 148 -5.61 -24.32 2.43
CA GLY A 148 -4.61 -25.36 2.69
C GLY A 148 -3.35 -24.72 3.26
N ASN A 149 -2.21 -24.90 2.57
CA ASN A 149 -0.95 -24.27 2.95
C ASN A 149 -0.74 -22.86 2.35
N ASN A 150 -1.64 -22.43 1.45
CA ASN A 150 -1.56 -21.13 0.79
C ASN A 150 -2.35 -20.09 1.59
N ILE A 151 -2.04 -18.81 1.38
CA ILE A 151 -2.73 -17.69 2.02
C ILE A 151 -3.44 -16.89 0.94
N ALA A 152 -4.72 -16.60 1.13
CA ALA A 152 -5.48 -15.66 0.30
C ALA A 152 -5.97 -14.49 1.16
N GLY A 153 -6.04 -13.30 0.58
CA GLY A 153 -6.59 -12.11 1.22
C GLY A 153 -7.70 -11.52 0.36
N VAL A 154 -8.72 -10.96 1.02
CA VAL A 154 -9.77 -10.18 0.37
C VAL A 154 -9.83 -8.82 1.05
N SER A 155 -9.80 -7.76 0.26
CA SER A 155 -9.93 -6.38 0.74
C SER A 155 -11.11 -5.69 0.06
N LEU A 156 -11.88 -4.93 0.83
CA LEU A 156 -12.98 -4.10 0.34
C LEU A 156 -12.97 -2.77 1.08
N GLY A 157 -13.04 -1.67 0.35
CA GLY A 157 -13.01 -0.34 0.93
C GLY A 157 -13.82 0.67 0.14
N TYR A 158 -13.93 1.85 0.74
CA TYR A 158 -14.65 2.98 0.18
C TYR A 158 -13.86 4.26 0.41
N ALA A 159 -13.74 5.06 -0.64
CA ALA A 159 -13.15 6.39 -0.62
C ALA A 159 -14.26 7.44 -0.81
N PRO A 160 -14.59 8.25 0.21
CA PRO A 160 -15.59 9.32 0.10
C PRO A 160 -15.05 10.56 -0.64
N GLY A 161 -14.49 10.36 -1.85
CA GLY A 161 -13.75 11.40 -2.55
C GLY A 161 -14.58 12.63 -2.93
N GLU A 162 -15.86 12.42 -3.24
CA GLU A 162 -16.83 13.50 -3.53
C GLU A 162 -17.01 14.48 -2.37
N PHE A 163 -16.89 14.03 -1.12
CA PHE A 163 -17.07 14.88 0.06
C PHE A 163 -15.84 15.74 0.37
N ILE A 164 -14.71 15.45 -0.25
CA ILE A 164 -13.43 16.11 0.00
C ILE A 164 -12.73 16.58 -1.27
N ASP A 165 -13.43 16.69 -2.41
CA ASP A 165 -12.86 17.09 -3.70
C ASP A 165 -11.59 16.28 -4.07
N SER A 166 -11.69 14.96 -4.01
CA SER A 166 -10.62 14.01 -4.32
C SER A 166 -10.88 13.30 -5.66
N ASN A 167 -9.81 13.05 -6.42
CA ASN A 167 -9.86 12.26 -7.66
C ASN A 167 -10.08 10.75 -7.41
N ILE A 168 -9.95 10.31 -6.17
CA ILE A 168 -10.18 8.93 -5.72
C ILE A 168 -11.51 8.93 -4.97
N SER A 169 -12.57 8.43 -5.61
CA SER A 169 -13.92 8.33 -5.04
C SER A 169 -14.57 7.00 -5.43
N GLY A 170 -15.33 6.41 -4.52
CA GLY A 170 -16.11 5.20 -4.74
C GLY A 170 -15.55 3.95 -4.05
N VAL A 171 -16.11 2.81 -4.44
CA VAL A 171 -15.73 1.50 -3.91
C VAL A 171 -14.45 1.01 -4.61
N PHE A 172 -13.56 0.42 -3.83
CA PHE A 172 -12.38 -0.28 -4.34
C PHE A 172 -12.20 -1.60 -3.57
N GLY A 173 -11.38 -2.48 -4.11
CA GLY A 173 -11.08 -3.73 -3.44
C GLY A 173 -10.27 -4.67 -4.31
N GLY A 174 -9.94 -5.84 -3.76
CA GLY A 174 -9.16 -6.81 -4.48
C GLY A 174 -8.83 -8.04 -3.68
N VAL A 175 -8.16 -8.97 -4.35
CA VAL A 175 -7.75 -10.24 -3.81
C VAL A 175 -6.24 -10.39 -3.89
N THR A 176 -5.67 -11.03 -2.89
CA THR A 176 -4.26 -11.43 -2.87
C THR A 176 -4.16 -12.93 -2.71
N PHE A 177 -3.12 -13.52 -3.30
CA PHE A 177 -2.81 -14.93 -3.16
C PHE A 177 -1.31 -15.15 -3.02
N SER A 178 -0.90 -15.76 -1.92
CA SER A 178 0.49 -16.12 -1.63
C SER A 178 0.62 -17.64 -1.59
N PRO A 179 1.35 -18.25 -2.54
CA PRO A 179 1.52 -19.68 -2.58
C PRO A 179 2.44 -20.17 -1.45
N SER A 180 2.16 -21.38 -0.97
CA SER A 180 2.90 -22.04 0.11
C SER A 180 4.37 -22.29 -0.21
N PHE A 181 4.69 -22.61 -1.48
CA PHE A 181 6.05 -22.88 -1.93
C PHE A 181 6.92 -21.62 -2.04
N LEU A 182 6.31 -20.43 -2.10
CA LEU A 182 7.00 -19.15 -2.17
C LEU A 182 6.17 -18.08 -1.46
N LYS A 183 6.15 -18.13 -0.12
CA LYS A 183 5.35 -17.22 0.71
C LYS A 183 5.72 -15.74 0.53
N SER A 184 6.92 -15.46 0.04
CA SER A 184 7.38 -14.11 -0.27
C SER A 184 6.76 -13.54 -1.56
N LEU A 185 6.11 -14.36 -2.39
CA LEU A 185 5.36 -13.94 -3.56
C LEU A 185 3.90 -13.65 -3.18
N SER A 186 3.34 -12.59 -3.75
CA SER A 186 1.91 -12.29 -3.69
C SER A 186 1.39 -11.94 -5.08
N LEU A 187 0.41 -12.70 -5.56
CA LEU A 187 -0.37 -12.40 -6.76
C LEU A 187 -1.55 -11.51 -6.36
N ILE A 188 -1.84 -10.48 -7.15
CA ILE A 188 -2.78 -9.43 -6.77
C ILE A 188 -3.67 -9.09 -7.96
N ALA A 189 -4.98 -9.05 -7.72
CA ALA A 189 -5.95 -8.49 -8.64
C ALA A 189 -6.85 -7.51 -7.88
N GLU A 190 -7.06 -6.31 -8.41
CA GLU A 190 -7.83 -5.26 -7.74
C GLU A 190 -8.70 -4.46 -8.71
N TYR A 191 -9.63 -3.71 -8.14
CA TYR A 191 -10.34 -2.61 -8.75
C TYR A 191 -10.06 -1.34 -7.94
N ASP A 192 -9.46 -0.32 -8.56
CA ASP A 192 -8.91 0.88 -7.90
C ASP A 192 -9.80 2.12 -7.97
N THR A 193 -11.12 1.92 -7.99
CA THR A 193 -12.18 2.90 -8.29
C THR A 193 -12.32 3.29 -9.75
N ARG A 194 -11.30 3.08 -10.60
CA ARG A 194 -11.35 3.43 -12.03
C ARG A 194 -11.14 2.22 -12.93
N TYR A 195 -10.20 1.36 -12.58
CA TYR A 195 -9.73 0.30 -13.45
C TYR A 195 -9.50 -1.01 -12.69
N PHE A 196 -9.61 -2.11 -13.44
CA PHE A 196 -9.12 -3.39 -12.98
C PHE A 196 -7.63 -3.51 -13.25
N ASN A 197 -6.88 -3.91 -12.23
CA ASN A 197 -5.43 -4.07 -12.27
C ASN A 197 -5.06 -5.49 -11.84
N ALA A 198 -3.99 -6.02 -12.43
CA ALA A 198 -3.46 -7.32 -12.05
C ALA A 198 -1.93 -7.30 -12.07
N GLY A 199 -1.32 -7.96 -11.09
CA GLY A 199 0.13 -7.94 -10.93
C GLY A 199 0.62 -8.87 -9.83
N ALA A 200 1.88 -8.69 -9.48
CA ALA A 200 2.52 -9.47 -8.43
C ALA A 200 3.56 -8.64 -7.69
N SER A 201 3.87 -9.08 -6.48
CA SER A 201 4.98 -8.59 -5.69
C SER A 201 5.78 -9.72 -5.09
N ILE A 202 7.07 -9.51 -4.86
CA ILE A 202 7.97 -10.47 -4.23
C ILE A 202 8.91 -9.76 -3.26
N LEU A 203 9.09 -10.36 -2.08
CA LEU A 203 10.09 -9.93 -1.09
C LEU A 203 11.31 -10.85 -1.12
N LEU A 204 12.43 -10.35 -1.63
CA LEU A 204 13.70 -11.06 -1.73
C LEU A 204 14.59 -10.70 -0.53
N PHE A 205 15.25 -11.72 0.03
CA PHE A 205 16.21 -11.57 1.14
C PHE A 205 15.67 -10.77 2.34
N ARG A 206 14.35 -10.79 2.57
CA ARG A 206 13.63 -9.96 3.56
C ARG A 206 13.72 -8.44 3.35
N HIS A 207 14.59 -7.93 2.50
CA HIS A 207 14.84 -6.50 2.36
C HIS A 207 14.45 -5.91 1.00
N ILE A 208 14.56 -6.66 -0.09
CA ILE A 208 14.32 -6.13 -1.44
C ILE A 208 12.91 -6.50 -1.87
N PHE A 209 12.01 -5.52 -1.87
CA PHE A 209 10.65 -5.66 -2.34
C PHE A 209 10.56 -5.23 -3.80
N LEU A 210 10.13 -6.13 -4.67
CA LEU A 210 9.89 -5.87 -6.08
C LEU A 210 8.41 -6.05 -6.38
N TYR A 211 7.84 -5.21 -7.23
CA TYR A 211 6.48 -5.41 -7.71
C TYR A 211 6.30 -4.88 -9.14
N GLY A 212 5.32 -5.44 -9.83
CA GLY A 212 4.93 -5.03 -11.16
C GLY A 212 3.49 -5.41 -11.45
N PHE A 213 2.78 -4.56 -12.17
CA PHE A 213 1.38 -4.77 -12.51
C PHE A 213 0.98 -4.09 -13.81
N SER A 214 -0.14 -4.54 -14.36
CA SER A 214 -0.79 -3.93 -15.53
C SER A 214 -1.96 -3.06 -15.06
N GLY A 215 -1.79 -1.74 -15.15
CA GLY A 215 -2.82 -0.73 -14.90
C GLY A 215 -3.86 -0.71 -16.01
N GLY A 216 -5.14 -0.87 -15.64
CA GLY A 216 -6.24 -1.04 -16.60
C GLY A 216 -6.05 -2.18 -17.58
N LEU A 217 -5.22 -3.17 -17.22
CA LEU A 217 -4.78 -4.27 -18.08
C LEU A 217 -4.16 -3.82 -19.42
N LYS A 218 -3.64 -2.58 -19.46
CA LYS A 218 -3.12 -1.94 -20.68
C LYS A 218 -1.68 -1.46 -20.55
N GLN A 219 -1.35 -0.82 -19.43
CA GLN A 219 -0.04 -0.21 -19.24
C GLN A 219 0.70 -0.81 -18.05
N PHE A 220 2.00 -1.03 -18.20
CA PHE A 220 2.82 -1.57 -17.12
C PHE A 220 3.19 -0.48 -16.11
N SER A 221 3.15 -0.83 -14.83
CA SER A 221 3.63 -0.05 -13.69
C SER A 221 4.43 -0.97 -12.78
N GLY A 222 5.41 -0.43 -12.06
CA GLY A 222 6.24 -1.25 -11.19
C GLY A 222 7.26 -0.44 -10.42
N GLY A 223 7.90 -1.10 -9.47
CA GLY A 223 8.85 -0.45 -8.59
C GLY A 223 9.69 -1.40 -7.76
N ILE A 224 10.63 -0.79 -7.06
CA ILE A 224 11.54 -1.43 -6.11
C ILE A 224 11.50 -0.66 -4.81
N ALA A 225 11.52 -1.38 -3.70
CA ALA A 225 11.67 -0.80 -2.37
C ALA A 225 12.63 -1.61 -1.53
N PHE A 226 13.34 -0.92 -0.64
CA PHE A 226 14.19 -1.51 0.37
C PHE A 226 13.49 -1.43 1.73
N ARG A 227 13.48 -2.53 2.49
CA ARG A 227 12.85 -2.66 3.80
C ARG A 227 13.90 -2.93 4.89
N LEU A 228 13.80 -2.18 5.97
CA LEU A 228 14.58 -2.35 7.19
C LEU A 228 13.64 -2.62 8.36
N TYR A 229 14.12 -3.39 9.33
CA TYR A 229 13.36 -3.75 10.52
C TYR A 229 14.15 -3.29 11.75
N ALA A 230 13.60 -2.36 12.52
CA ALA A 230 14.30 -1.81 13.68
C ALA A 230 14.33 -2.77 14.87
N TRP A 231 13.39 -3.71 14.95
CA TRP A 231 13.20 -4.61 16.08
C TRP A 231 13.40 -6.08 15.69
N ASP A 232 14.35 -6.37 14.79
CA ASP A 232 14.62 -7.77 14.43
C ASP A 232 15.10 -8.53 15.67
N GLU A 233 14.34 -9.54 16.10
CA GLU A 233 14.69 -10.49 17.18
C GLU A 233 15.71 -11.56 16.72
N GLU A 234 16.53 -11.26 15.70
CA GLU A 234 17.66 -12.11 15.31
C GLU A 234 18.97 -11.57 15.90
N ASN A 235 19.10 -11.76 17.22
CA ASN A 235 20.35 -12.17 17.89
C ASN A 235 20.04 -13.38 18.78
#